data_AF-A0A3M1DQP9-F1
#
_entry.id   AF-A0A3M1DQP9-F1
#
_cell.length_a   1.000
_cell.length_b   1.000
_cell.length_c   1.000
_cell.angle_alpha   90.00
_cell.angle_beta   90.00
_cell.angle_gamma   90.00
#
_symmetry.space_group_name_H-M   'P 1'
#
loop_
_entity.id
_entity.type
_entity.pdbx_description
1 polymer ?
#
loop_
_entity_poly.entity_id
_entity_poly.type
_entity_poly.pdbx_seq_one_letter_code
_entity_poly.pdbx_strand_id
1 'polypeptide(L)'
;MQTRLEKLGLDPDELVDPAALDELVAMSGGVVRELVLLMQEAAIEAMVNGRDHIDLTIARKVIYWLRRQYSAALSLPYLEELKKVHETGRPTGTEICDKLLQNLYILSYANDDLWYAVHPNVLPLLEGA
;
A
#
# COMPACT_ATOMS: atom_id res chain seq x y z
N MET A 1 -0.93 25.18 -20.99
CA MET A 1 -2.13 24.46 -20.49
C MET A 1 -2.07 24.53 -18.98
N GLN A 2 -2.91 25.37 -18.36
CA GLN A 2 -2.87 25.62 -16.91
C GLN A 2 -3.62 24.50 -16.17
N THR A 3 -3.02 23.90 -15.14
CA THR A 3 -3.63 22.77 -14.42
C THR A 3 -4.86 23.20 -13.62
N ARG A 4 -5.75 22.27 -13.26
CA ARG A 4 -6.95 22.58 -12.46
C ARG A 4 -6.58 23.16 -11.09
N LEU A 5 -5.45 22.72 -10.51
CA LEU A 5 -4.93 23.20 -9.23
C LEU A 5 -4.46 24.65 -9.32
N GLU A 6 -3.69 24.99 -10.35
CA GLU A 6 -3.26 26.38 -10.63
C GLU A 6 -4.46 27.34 -10.79
N LYS A 7 -5.55 26.90 -11.44
CA LYS A 7 -6.78 27.70 -11.55
C LYS A 7 -7.49 27.93 -10.23
N LEU A 8 -7.32 27.03 -9.27
CA LEU A 8 -7.87 27.15 -7.92
C LEU A 8 -6.91 27.87 -6.97
N GLY A 9 -5.72 28.27 -7.43
CA GLY A 9 -4.69 28.88 -6.60
C GLY A 9 -4.11 27.93 -5.55
N LEU A 10 -4.13 26.62 -5.83
CA LEU A 10 -3.62 25.59 -4.93
C LEU A 10 -2.27 25.06 -5.43
N ASP A 11 -1.33 24.94 -4.51
CA ASP A 11 -0.06 24.24 -4.72
C ASP A 11 -0.20 22.75 -4.33
N PRO A 12 0.12 21.79 -5.21
CA PRO A 12 0.15 20.37 -4.84
C PRO A 12 0.94 20.05 -3.57
N ASP A 13 2.06 20.75 -3.34
CA ASP A 13 2.93 20.53 -2.19
C ASP A 13 2.31 21.07 -0.88
N GLU A 14 1.27 21.91 -0.99
CA GLU A 14 0.45 22.36 0.14
C GLU A 14 -0.74 21.42 0.43
N LEU A 15 -1.08 20.52 -0.50
CA LEU A 15 -2.21 19.59 -0.34
C LEU A 15 -1.81 18.27 0.33
N VAL A 16 -0.56 17.86 0.18
CA VAL A 16 -0.03 16.60 0.72
C VAL A 16 1.39 16.83 1.21
N ASP A 17 1.63 16.57 2.50
CA ASP A 17 2.99 16.64 3.04
C ASP A 17 3.89 15.67 2.26
N PRO A 18 5.11 16.07 1.85
CA PRO A 18 6.01 15.19 1.10
C PRO A 18 6.29 13.86 1.84
N ALA A 19 6.43 13.89 3.16
CA ALA A 19 6.62 12.69 3.96
C ALA A 19 5.38 11.77 3.97
N ALA A 20 4.17 12.35 3.93
CA ALA A 20 2.93 11.60 3.83
C ALA A 20 2.80 10.95 2.45
N LEU A 21 3.13 11.69 1.39
CA LEU A 21 3.16 11.18 0.02
C LEU A 21 4.16 10.02 -0.11
N ASP A 22 5.38 10.18 0.39
CA ASP A 22 6.40 9.14 0.37
C ASP A 22 5.92 7.87 1.10
N GLU A 23 5.27 8.02 2.26
CA GLU A 23 4.75 6.87 3.03
C GLU A 23 3.61 6.16 2.26
N LEU A 24 2.68 6.91 1.64
CA LEU A 24 1.59 6.35 0.83
C LEU A 24 2.11 5.64 -0.43
N VAL A 25 3.10 6.22 -1.11
CA VAL A 25 3.77 5.62 -2.27
C VAL A 25 4.47 4.32 -1.87
N ALA A 26 5.27 4.35 -0.81
CA ALA A 26 5.96 3.17 -0.32
C ALA A 26 4.99 2.05 0.06
N MET A 27 3.89 2.40 0.75
CA MET A 27 2.90 1.42 1.21
C MET A 27 1.94 0.92 0.12
N SER A 28 1.91 1.56 -1.05
CA SER A 28 1.18 1.05 -2.22
C SER A 28 1.83 -0.17 -2.88
N GLY A 29 3.09 -0.49 -2.52
CA GLY A 29 3.84 -1.57 -3.16
C GLY A 29 4.08 -1.37 -4.66
N GLY A 30 4.02 -0.12 -5.15
CA GLY A 30 4.07 0.17 -6.59
C GLY A 30 2.79 -0.20 -7.36
N VAL A 31 1.74 -0.63 -6.67
CA VAL A 31 0.43 -0.91 -7.29
C VAL A 31 -0.33 0.41 -7.43
N VAL A 32 -0.35 0.96 -8.65
CA VAL A 32 -0.99 2.26 -8.95
C VAL A 32 -2.45 2.33 -8.47
N ARG A 33 -3.19 1.22 -8.60
CA ARG A 33 -4.57 1.14 -8.11
C ARG A 33 -4.66 1.33 -6.60
N GLU A 34 -3.74 0.73 -5.83
CA GLU A 34 -3.71 0.90 -4.39
C GLU A 34 -3.25 2.31 -3.99
N LEU A 35 -2.29 2.90 -4.72
CA LEU A 35 -1.91 4.29 -4.48
C LEU A 35 -3.11 5.22 -4.66
N VAL A 36 -3.88 5.06 -5.73
CA VAL A 36 -5.11 5.86 -5.95
C VAL A 36 -6.12 5.66 -4.83
N LEU A 37 -6.31 4.41 -4.36
CA LEU A 37 -7.19 4.10 -3.23
C LEU A 37 -6.70 4.78 -1.95
N LEU A 38 -5.44 4.63 -1.59
CA LEU A 38 -4.83 5.23 -0.40
C LEU A 38 -4.95 6.76 -0.44
N MET A 39 -4.71 7.39 -1.58
CA MET A 39 -4.86 8.84 -1.76
C MET A 39 -6.32 9.28 -1.60
N GLN A 40 -7.27 8.51 -2.15
CA GLN A 40 -8.70 8.80 -2.00
C GLN A 40 -9.14 8.71 -0.55
N GLU A 41 -8.78 7.63 0.14
CA GLU A 41 -9.11 7.44 1.56
C GLU A 41 -8.42 8.49 2.44
N ALA A 42 -7.19 8.88 2.12
CA ALA A 42 -6.47 9.94 2.84
C ALA A 42 -7.18 11.29 2.69
N ALA A 43 -7.65 11.63 1.48
CA ALA A 43 -8.42 12.85 1.25
C ALA A 43 -9.76 12.84 2.01
N ILE A 44 -10.47 11.71 2.01
CA ILE A 44 -11.71 11.56 2.78
C ILE A 44 -11.43 11.71 4.28
N GLU A 45 -10.39 11.06 4.80
CA GLU A 45 -9.98 11.15 6.18
C GLU A 45 -9.60 12.60 6.55
N ALA A 46 -8.84 13.31 5.72
CA ALA A 46 -8.53 14.73 5.92
C ALA A 46 -9.81 15.57 6.06
N MET A 47 -10.74 15.42 5.11
CA MET A 47 -12.01 16.15 5.09
C MET A 47 -12.86 15.86 6.34
N VAL A 48 -12.95 14.60 6.77
CA VAL A 48 -13.71 14.22 7.98
C VAL A 48 -13.14 14.84 9.24
N ASN A 49 -11.82 15.06 9.30
CA ASN A 49 -11.16 15.72 10.43
C ASN A 49 -11.06 17.26 10.27
N GLY A 50 -11.70 17.83 9.25
CA GLY A 50 -11.64 19.28 8.98
C GLY A 50 -10.24 19.78 8.62
N ARG A 51 -9.40 18.90 8.04
CA ARG A 51 -8.08 19.23 7.52
C ARG A 51 -8.19 19.57 6.04
N ASP A 52 -7.37 20.52 5.61
CA ASP A 52 -7.22 20.98 4.22
C ASP A 52 -6.04 20.31 3.49
N HIS A 53 -5.18 19.59 4.21
CA HIS A 53 -4.02 18.88 3.70
C HIS A 53 -3.93 17.46 4.28
N ILE A 54 -3.22 16.58 3.57
CA ILE A 54 -2.90 15.22 4.01
C ILE A 54 -1.55 15.24 4.70
N ASP A 55 -1.58 15.15 6.03
CA ASP A 55 -0.38 15.00 6.86
C ASP A 55 0.00 13.52 7.07
N LEU A 56 1.15 13.30 7.70
CA LEU A 56 1.67 11.95 8.00
C LEU A 56 0.73 11.13 8.90
N THR A 57 -0.03 11.79 9.77
CA THR A 57 -0.97 11.12 10.69
C THR A 57 -2.14 10.54 9.91
N ILE A 58 -2.69 11.30 8.97
CA ILE A 58 -3.73 10.85 8.05
C ILE A 58 -3.22 9.69 7.19
N ALA A 59 -2.04 9.83 6.59
CA ALA A 59 -1.43 8.79 5.78
C ALA A 59 -1.31 7.46 6.55
N ARG A 60 -0.73 7.51 7.76
CA ARG A 60 -0.59 6.32 8.62
C ARG A 60 -1.92 5.68 8.98
N LYS A 61 -2.95 6.48 9.20
CA LYS A 61 -4.28 5.97 9.52
C LYS A 61 -4.86 5.16 8.36
N VAL A 62 -4.76 5.65 7.14
CA VAL A 62 -5.28 4.93 5.95
C VAL A 62 -4.42 3.72 5.57
N ILE A 63 -3.10 3.81 5.77
CA ILE A 63 -2.18 2.66 5.64
C ILE A 63 -2.60 1.55 6.61
N TYR A 64 -2.86 1.90 7.88
CA TYR A 64 -3.30 0.93 8.88
C TYR A 64 -4.69 0.34 8.57
N TRP A 65 -5.60 1.14 7.99
CA TRP A 65 -6.88 0.66 7.48
C TRP A 65 -6.69 -0.38 6.36
N LEU A 66 -5.82 -0.13 5.38
CA LEU A 66 -5.52 -1.09 4.31
C LEU A 66 -4.89 -2.36 4.88
N ARG A 67 -3.94 -2.23 5.80
CA ARG A 67 -3.32 -3.36 6.51
C ARG A 67 -4.35 -4.23 7.23
N ARG A 68 -5.39 -3.64 7.82
CA ARG A 68 -6.47 -4.41 8.46
C ARG A 68 -7.25 -5.26 7.46
N GLN A 69 -7.46 -4.79 6.24
CA GLN A 69 -8.13 -5.57 5.20
C GLN A 69 -7.32 -6.81 4.83
N TYR A 70 -6.00 -6.65 4.66
CA TYR A 70 -5.08 -7.78 4.48
C TYR A 70 -5.14 -8.75 5.67
N SER A 71 -5.14 -8.24 6.91
CA SER A 71 -5.18 -9.10 8.10
C SER A 71 -6.44 -9.95 8.22
N ALA A 72 -7.57 -9.48 7.70
CA ALA A 72 -8.87 -10.13 7.91
C ALA A 72 -8.99 -11.51 7.26
N ALA A 73 -8.23 -11.78 6.19
CA ALA A 73 -8.27 -13.04 5.45
C ALA A 73 -6.98 -13.88 5.60
N LEU A 74 -6.05 -13.48 6.47
CA LEU A 74 -4.80 -14.22 6.71
C LEU A 74 -5.02 -15.40 7.64
N SER A 75 -4.90 -16.60 7.08
CA SER A 75 -4.87 -17.86 7.83
C SER A 75 -3.41 -18.31 8.06
N LEU A 76 -3.20 -19.24 9.00
CA LEU A 76 -1.86 -19.77 9.29
C LEU A 76 -1.14 -20.33 8.03
N PRO A 77 -1.79 -21.14 7.16
CA PRO A 77 -1.15 -21.59 5.92
C PRO A 77 -0.70 -20.46 5.00
N TYR A 78 -1.44 -19.34 4.97
CA TYR A 78 -1.07 -18.18 4.17
C TYR A 78 0.15 -17.47 4.76
N LEU A 79 0.22 -17.37 6.09
CA LEU A 79 1.36 -16.77 6.79
C LEU A 79 2.65 -17.58 6.57
N GLU A 80 2.57 -18.91 6.68
CA GLU A 80 3.72 -19.80 6.40
C GLU A 80 4.22 -19.64 4.96
N GLU A 81 3.29 -19.53 4.02
CA GLU A 81 3.61 -19.33 2.61
C GLU A 81 4.25 -17.97 2.35
N LEU A 82 3.72 -16.90 2.94
CA LEU A 82 4.28 -15.56 2.87
C LEU A 82 5.69 -15.48 3.48
N LYS A 83 5.94 -16.17 4.59
CA LYS A 83 7.29 -16.24 5.20
C LYS A 83 8.30 -16.84 4.24
N LYS A 84 7.97 -17.96 3.57
CA LYS A 84 8.86 -18.56 2.55
C LYS A 84 9.16 -17.62 1.40
N VAL A 85 8.14 -16.93 0.88
CA VAL A 85 8.31 -15.98 -0.23
C VAL A 85 9.14 -14.77 0.21
N HIS A 86 8.93 -14.27 1.43
CA HIS A 86 9.71 -13.17 1.99
C HIS A 86 11.20 -13.52 2.10
N GLU A 87 11.52 -14.73 2.56
CA GLU A 87 12.90 -15.21 2.72
C GLU A 87 13.58 -15.51 1.39
N THR A 88 12.85 -16.07 0.41
CA THR A 88 13.44 -16.60 -0.82
C THR A 88 13.30 -15.68 -2.03
N GLY A 89 12.38 -14.72 -1.99
CA GLY A 89 11.99 -13.88 -3.13
C GLY A 89 11.35 -14.67 -4.27
N ARG A 90 10.87 -15.91 -4.01
CA ARG A 90 10.38 -16.83 -5.04
C ARG A 90 8.99 -17.38 -4.70
N PRO A 91 8.05 -17.37 -5.65
CA PRO A 91 6.81 -18.12 -5.54
C PRO A 91 7.10 -19.61 -5.39
N THR A 92 6.39 -20.30 -4.51
CA THR A 92 6.59 -21.75 -4.32
C THR A 92 5.86 -22.60 -5.37
N GLY A 93 4.98 -22.00 -6.16
CA GLY A 93 4.16 -22.69 -7.17
C GLY A 93 2.99 -23.49 -6.58
N THR A 94 2.61 -23.23 -5.32
CA THR A 94 1.41 -23.83 -4.70
C THR A 94 0.15 -23.04 -5.04
N GLU A 95 -1.02 -23.67 -4.94
CA GLU A 95 -2.32 -22.98 -5.11
C GLU A 95 -2.50 -21.85 -4.07
N ILE A 96 -1.91 -21.98 -2.89
CA ILE A 96 -1.90 -20.91 -1.88
C ILE A 96 -1.08 -19.72 -2.40
N CYS A 97 0.12 -19.96 -2.93
CA CYS A 97 0.94 -18.91 -3.52
C CYS A 97 0.23 -18.19 -4.66
N ASP A 98 -0.50 -18.93 -5.51
CA ASP A 98 -1.29 -18.34 -6.60
C ASP A 98 -2.41 -17.43 -6.07
N LYS A 99 -3.11 -17.86 -5.01
CA LYS A 99 -4.12 -17.03 -4.35
C LYS A 99 -3.51 -15.78 -3.73
N LEU A 100 -2.33 -15.88 -3.11
CA LEU A 100 -1.64 -14.74 -2.51
C LEU A 100 -1.18 -13.73 -3.56
N LEU A 101 -0.73 -14.18 -4.74
CA LEU A 101 -0.42 -13.33 -5.89
C LEU A 101 -1.68 -12.64 -6.44
N GLN A 102 -2.75 -13.39 -6.66
CA GLN A 102 -4.02 -12.87 -7.20
C GLN A 102 -4.63 -11.79 -6.30
N ASN A 103 -4.44 -11.90 -4.98
CA ASN A 103 -4.97 -10.97 -3.98
C ASN A 103 -3.92 -9.97 -3.46
N LEU A 104 -2.81 -9.77 -4.18
CA LEU A 104 -1.77 -8.78 -3.91
C LEU A 104 -1.04 -8.91 -2.56
N TYR A 105 -1.16 -10.04 -1.85
CA TYR A 105 -0.32 -10.32 -0.68
C TYR A 105 1.14 -10.52 -1.08
N ILE A 106 1.36 -11.06 -2.28
CA ILE A 106 2.64 -11.14 -2.97
C ILE A 106 2.55 -10.27 -4.21
N LEU A 107 3.57 -9.45 -4.43
CA LEU A 107 3.71 -8.58 -5.59
C LEU A 107 4.78 -9.12 -6.52
N SER A 108 4.55 -8.98 -7.82
CA SER A 108 5.52 -9.28 -8.87
C SER A 108 6.00 -7.99 -9.52
N TYR A 109 7.32 -7.86 -9.67
CA TYR A 109 7.95 -6.71 -10.29
C TYR A 109 8.76 -7.17 -11.49
N ALA A 110 8.71 -6.39 -12.57
CA ALA A 110 9.36 -6.70 -13.84
C ALA A 110 10.25 -5.53 -14.28
N ASN A 111 11.15 -5.09 -13.40
CA ASN A 111 12.23 -4.16 -13.73
C ASN A 111 13.52 -4.97 -13.94
N ASP A 112 13.93 -5.09 -15.21
CA ASP A 112 15.04 -5.89 -15.76
C ASP A 112 14.90 -7.41 -15.56
N ASP A 113 14.63 -7.87 -14.34
CA ASP A 113 14.34 -9.27 -13.99
C ASP A 113 12.98 -9.39 -13.30
N LEU A 114 12.34 -10.56 -13.42
CA LEU A 114 11.11 -10.87 -12.69
C LEU A 114 11.45 -11.27 -11.26
N TRP A 115 11.00 -10.48 -10.28
CA TRP A 115 11.17 -10.79 -8.86
C TRP A 115 9.87 -10.56 -8.09
N TYR A 116 9.82 -11.10 -6.87
CA TYR A 116 8.63 -11.11 -6.04
C TYR A 116 8.96 -10.64 -4.63
N ALA A 117 8.00 -9.96 -4.02
CA ALA A 117 8.08 -9.61 -2.60
C ALA A 117 6.71 -9.65 -1.95
N VAL A 118 6.69 -9.84 -0.64
CA VAL A 118 5.48 -9.66 0.16
C VAL A 118 5.09 -8.19 0.16
N HIS A 119 3.79 -7.92 0.07
CA HIS A 119 3.23 -6.58 0.09
C HIS A 119 3.72 -5.79 1.32
N PRO A 120 4.13 -4.51 1.18
CA PRO A 120 4.64 -3.73 2.31
C PRO A 120 3.65 -3.61 3.47
N ASN A 121 2.34 -3.54 3.19
CA ASN A 121 1.32 -3.58 4.24
C ASN A 121 1.17 -4.94 4.95
N VAL A 122 1.63 -6.03 4.33
CA VAL A 122 1.55 -7.39 4.88
C VAL A 122 2.80 -7.74 5.68
N LEU A 123 3.97 -7.17 5.36
CA LEU A 123 5.23 -7.44 6.07
C LEU A 123 5.12 -7.31 7.61
N PRO A 124 4.54 -6.24 8.19
CA PRO A 124 4.40 -6.13 9.64
C PRO A 124 3.51 -7.20 10.28
N LEU A 125 2.68 -7.89 9.48
CA LEU A 125 1.81 -8.97 9.95
C LEU A 125 2.56 -10.31 10.08
N LEU A 126 3.75 -10.43 9.47
CA LEU A 126 4.59 -11.62 9.57
C LEU A 126 5.41 -11.65 10.87
N GLU A 127 5.72 -10.48 11.43
CA GLU A 127 6.54 -10.32 12.63
C GLU A 127 5.78 -10.58 13.95
N GLY A 128 4.44 -10.69 13.88
CA GLY A 128 3.56 -10.92 15.03
C GLY A 128 2.86 -12.29 15.06
N ALA A 129 3.20 -13.20 14.13
CA ALA A 129 2.56 -14.50 13.94
C ALA A 129 3.49 -15.68 14.19
#